data_AF-A0A2S0URP5-F1
#
_entry.id   AF-A0A2S0URP5-F1
#
_cell.length_a   1.000
_cell.length_b   1.000
_cell.length_c   1.000
_cell.angle_alpha   90.00
_cell.angle_beta   90.00
_cell.angle_gamma   90.00
#
_symmetry.space_group_name_H-M   'P 1'
#
loop_
_entity.id
_entity.type
_entity.pdbx_description
1 polymer ?
#
loop_
_entity_poly.entity_id
_entity_poly.type
_entity_poly.pdbx_seq_one_letter_code
_entity_poly.pdbx_strand_id
1 'polypeptide(L)'
;MIPFLDLGLSYRALKSEIDQAVHRVLDSGWYILGPEVEAFEAEWAEWCGAGHAVGLANGLDALILALRALDVGPGDEVIVPSNTYIATWLAVTAVGARPVPVEPDPATYNIDPARIAAAITPATKVLLPVHLYGQPADLDPILALAREHGLFVVEDAAQAHGARYKGRRIGGHGDVVCWSFYPGKNLGALGDGGAVTTNRADLADRIRMLRNYGSRQKYVNEMLGVNSRLDPVQAAVLRVKLPHLEEWTGHRRAIAAAYDAGLRNHGLVLPHVPDWADPVWHLYVVRSGWRDGLQAQLTERGIGTLIHYPIPPHMQEAYAGLRFQAEAFPLARQLAAEVLSLPMGPQLPLADAGRVIAAMPRAVA
;
A
#
# COMPACT_ATOMS: atom_id res chain seq x y z
N MET A 1 -16.64 -4.46 22.59
CA MET A 1 -15.33 -4.12 22.04
C MET A 1 -15.48 -3.96 20.54
N ILE A 2 -14.98 -2.87 19.96
CA ILE A 2 -14.92 -2.64 18.51
C ILE A 2 -13.45 -2.85 18.11
N PRO A 3 -13.10 -3.97 17.44
CA PRO A 3 -11.72 -4.19 17.02
C PRO A 3 -11.33 -3.17 15.95
N PHE A 4 -10.03 -2.89 15.83
CA PHE A 4 -9.53 -2.01 14.77
C PHE A 4 -9.85 -2.57 13.37
N LEU A 5 -9.61 -3.88 13.19
CA LEU A 5 -9.96 -4.67 12.01
C LEU A 5 -10.11 -6.15 12.43
N ASP A 6 -11.22 -6.80 12.07
CA ASP A 6 -11.42 -8.25 12.27
C ASP A 6 -11.24 -8.99 10.93
N LEU A 7 -10.09 -9.63 10.76
CA LEU A 7 -9.74 -10.39 9.56
C LEU A 7 -10.62 -11.63 9.36
N GLY A 8 -11.11 -12.20 10.47
CA GLY A 8 -11.93 -13.40 10.45
C GLY A 8 -13.31 -13.17 9.83
N LEU A 9 -13.84 -11.94 9.87
CA LEU A 9 -15.14 -11.62 9.26
C LEU A 9 -15.13 -11.82 7.75
N SER A 10 -14.07 -11.38 7.07
CA SER A 10 -13.92 -11.57 5.62
C SER A 10 -13.87 -13.06 5.24
N TYR A 11 -13.18 -13.89 6.03
CA TYR A 11 -13.19 -15.35 5.81
C TYR A 11 -14.58 -15.95 6.05
N ARG A 12 -15.20 -15.64 7.20
CA ARG A 12 -16.52 -16.20 7.55
C ARG A 12 -17.60 -15.85 6.52
N ALA A 13 -17.56 -14.64 5.97
CA ALA A 13 -18.49 -14.19 4.94
C ALA A 13 -18.39 -15.01 3.64
N LEU A 14 -17.18 -15.46 3.29
CA LEU A 14 -16.89 -16.20 2.06
C LEU A 14 -16.45 -17.65 2.33
N LYS A 15 -16.80 -18.20 3.49
CA LYS A 15 -16.21 -19.43 4.02
C LYS A 15 -16.33 -20.61 3.05
N SER A 16 -17.52 -20.84 2.51
CA SER A 16 -17.77 -21.96 1.60
C SER A 16 -16.90 -21.87 0.35
N GLU A 17 -16.80 -20.69 -0.25
CA GLU A 17 -16.05 -20.47 -1.49
C GLU A 17 -14.54 -20.56 -1.25
N ILE A 18 -14.06 -19.97 -0.15
CA ILE A 18 -12.65 -20.03 0.25
C ILE A 18 -12.24 -21.47 0.55
N ASP A 19 -13.02 -22.21 1.35
CA ASP A 19 -12.71 -23.59 1.69
C ASP A 19 -12.64 -24.46 0.42
N GLN A 20 -13.60 -24.32 -0.49
CA GLN A 20 -13.60 -25.04 -1.77
C GLN A 20 -12.40 -24.67 -2.64
N ALA A 21 -12.02 -23.38 -2.69
CA ALA A 21 -10.86 -22.93 -3.43
C ALA A 21 -9.55 -23.50 -2.86
N VAL A 22 -9.41 -23.53 -1.54
CA VAL A 22 -8.25 -24.16 -0.87
C VAL A 22 -8.22 -25.66 -1.14
N HIS A 23 -9.34 -26.36 -0.99
CA HIS A 23 -9.43 -27.80 -1.28
C HIS A 23 -9.03 -28.12 -2.72
N ARG A 24 -9.46 -27.32 -3.70
CA ARG A 24 -9.07 -27.49 -5.10
C ARG A 24 -7.55 -27.43 -5.30
N VAL A 25 -6.85 -26.56 -4.57
CA VAL A 25 -5.38 -26.50 -4.62
C VAL A 25 -4.76 -27.72 -3.97
N LEU A 26 -5.27 -28.15 -2.81
CA LEU A 26 -4.78 -29.34 -2.12
C LEU A 26 -4.93 -30.60 -2.99
N ASP A 27 -6.08 -30.78 -3.63
CA ASP A 27 -6.37 -31.92 -4.50
C ASP A 27 -5.54 -31.92 -5.80
N SER A 28 -5.06 -30.74 -6.23
CA SER A 28 -4.30 -30.59 -7.48
C SER A 28 -2.87 -31.16 -7.41
N GLY A 29 -2.28 -31.25 -6.22
CA GLY A 29 -0.86 -31.57 -6.07
C GLY A 29 0.12 -30.46 -6.52
N TRP A 30 -0.39 -29.28 -6.90
CA TRP A 30 0.39 -28.19 -7.48
C TRP A 30 0.47 -26.98 -6.53
N TYR A 31 1.61 -26.82 -5.86
CA TYR A 31 1.75 -25.89 -4.72
C TYR A 31 2.69 -24.71 -4.95
N ILE A 32 3.29 -24.59 -6.14
CA ILE A 32 4.24 -23.50 -6.45
C ILE A 32 3.99 -23.04 -7.87
N LEU A 33 3.65 -21.75 -8.05
CA LEU A 33 3.25 -21.19 -9.35
C LEU A 33 2.10 -22.01 -9.99
N GLY A 34 1.91 -21.88 -11.31
CA GLY A 34 0.93 -22.67 -12.05
C GLY A 34 -0.49 -22.08 -12.06
N PRO A 35 -1.52 -22.89 -12.34
CA PRO A 35 -2.79 -22.39 -12.85
C PRO A 35 -3.52 -21.38 -11.96
N GLU A 36 -3.50 -21.54 -10.65
CA GLU A 36 -4.15 -20.59 -9.74
C GLU A 36 -3.44 -19.23 -9.72
N VAL A 37 -2.11 -19.24 -9.80
CA VAL A 37 -1.29 -18.02 -9.85
C VAL A 37 -1.46 -17.35 -11.21
N GLU A 38 -1.43 -18.10 -12.30
CA GLU A 38 -1.65 -17.60 -13.66
C GLU A 38 -3.04 -16.97 -13.82
N ALA A 39 -4.08 -17.64 -13.32
CA ALA A 39 -5.44 -17.13 -13.35
C ALA A 39 -5.59 -15.86 -12.51
N PHE A 40 -5.03 -15.84 -11.29
CA PHE A 40 -5.03 -14.64 -10.46
C PHE A 40 -4.27 -13.48 -11.11
N GLU A 41 -3.11 -13.75 -11.72
CA GLU A 41 -2.34 -12.72 -12.44
C GLU A 41 -3.15 -12.11 -13.59
N ALA A 42 -3.84 -12.94 -14.39
CA ALA A 42 -4.69 -12.46 -15.46
C ALA A 42 -5.86 -11.61 -14.95
N GLU A 43 -6.59 -12.14 -13.96
CA GLU A 43 -7.74 -11.47 -13.34
C GLU A 43 -7.34 -10.15 -12.66
N TRP A 44 -6.19 -10.13 -11.96
CA TRP A 44 -5.68 -8.93 -11.30
C TRP A 44 -5.23 -7.87 -12.30
N ALA A 45 -4.51 -8.25 -13.37
CA ALA A 45 -4.10 -7.34 -14.42
C ALA A 45 -5.32 -6.68 -15.10
N GLU A 46 -6.32 -7.48 -15.48
CA GLU A 46 -7.57 -7.00 -16.07
C GLU A 46 -8.30 -6.06 -15.12
N TRP A 47 -8.44 -6.45 -13.85
CA TRP A 47 -9.17 -5.67 -12.85
C TRP A 47 -8.53 -4.29 -12.61
N CYS A 48 -7.20 -4.25 -12.54
CA CYS A 48 -6.40 -3.03 -12.41
C CYS A 48 -6.34 -2.19 -13.71
N GLY A 49 -6.71 -2.74 -14.88
CA GLY A 49 -6.53 -2.09 -16.16
C GLY A 49 -5.07 -2.00 -16.61
N ALA A 50 -4.27 -3.02 -16.31
CA ALA A 50 -2.85 -3.13 -16.66
C ALA A 50 -2.62 -4.27 -17.68
N GLY A 51 -1.53 -4.19 -18.46
CA GLY A 51 -1.19 -5.22 -19.44
C GLY A 51 -0.73 -6.55 -18.83
N HIS A 52 -0.08 -6.50 -17.66
CA HIS A 52 0.47 -7.69 -17.01
C HIS A 52 0.40 -7.58 -15.48
N ALA A 53 0.28 -8.73 -14.81
CA ALA A 53 0.57 -8.89 -13.39
C ALA A 53 1.59 -10.01 -13.17
N VAL A 54 2.35 -9.93 -12.07
CA VAL A 54 3.28 -10.97 -11.63
C VAL A 54 3.15 -11.13 -10.12
N GLY A 55 2.67 -12.28 -9.64
CA GLY A 55 2.49 -12.61 -8.23
C GLY A 55 3.82 -12.86 -7.50
N LEU A 56 3.97 -12.31 -6.31
CA LEU A 56 5.20 -12.31 -5.51
C LEU A 56 4.89 -12.68 -4.05
N ALA A 57 5.93 -12.92 -3.26
CA ALA A 57 5.74 -13.38 -1.88
C ALA A 57 5.14 -12.30 -0.97
N ASN A 58 5.42 -11.01 -1.20
CA ASN A 58 4.92 -9.90 -0.40
C ASN A 58 5.10 -8.55 -1.13
N GLY A 59 4.58 -7.47 -0.54
CA GLY A 59 4.69 -6.13 -1.13
C GLY A 59 6.08 -5.51 -1.06
N LEU A 60 6.92 -5.90 -0.09
CA LEU A 60 8.31 -5.44 -0.03
C LEU A 60 9.12 -6.03 -1.19
N ASP A 61 8.97 -7.33 -1.45
CA ASP A 61 9.59 -8.00 -2.59
C ASP A 61 9.08 -7.45 -3.93
N ALA A 62 7.80 -7.04 -4.01
CA ALA A 62 7.29 -6.35 -5.18
C ALA A 62 8.09 -5.08 -5.50
N LEU A 63 8.35 -4.25 -4.48
CA LEU A 63 9.18 -3.05 -4.63
C LEU A 63 10.64 -3.39 -4.95
N ILE A 64 11.25 -4.34 -4.23
CA ILE A 64 12.65 -4.76 -4.45
C ILE A 64 12.82 -5.26 -5.89
N LEU A 65 11.95 -6.16 -6.34
CA LEU A 65 12.07 -6.76 -7.67
C LEU A 65 11.71 -5.78 -8.79
N ALA A 66 10.81 -4.82 -8.55
CA ALA A 66 10.57 -3.72 -9.48
C ALA A 66 11.82 -2.86 -9.66
N LEU A 67 12.47 -2.46 -8.55
CA LEU A 67 13.72 -1.67 -8.59
C LEU A 67 14.84 -2.45 -9.30
N ARG A 68 15.02 -3.74 -8.99
CA ARG A 68 16.01 -4.59 -9.67
C ARG A 68 15.71 -4.81 -11.15
N ALA A 69 14.44 -4.88 -11.53
CA ALA A 69 14.05 -4.99 -12.93
C ALA A 69 14.39 -3.71 -13.72
N LEU A 70 14.43 -2.56 -13.06
CA LEU A 70 14.88 -1.27 -13.60
C LEU A 70 16.40 -1.05 -13.44
N ASP A 71 17.13 -2.10 -13.05
CA ASP A 71 18.59 -2.08 -12.81
C ASP A 71 19.01 -1.04 -11.76
N VAL A 72 18.15 -0.72 -10.79
CA VAL A 72 18.47 0.17 -9.68
C VAL A 72 19.43 -0.53 -8.72
N GLY A 73 20.52 0.14 -8.34
CA GLY A 73 21.55 -0.44 -7.49
C GLY A 73 22.43 0.57 -6.75
N PRO A 74 23.61 0.13 -6.28
CA PRO A 74 24.58 1.02 -5.64
C PRO A 74 24.95 2.22 -6.51
N GLY A 75 24.91 3.41 -5.92
CA GLY A 75 25.17 4.68 -6.61
C GLY A 75 23.91 5.36 -7.15
N ASP A 76 22.79 4.64 -7.24
CA ASP A 76 21.51 5.23 -7.62
C ASP A 76 20.78 5.83 -6.40
N GLU A 77 19.95 6.83 -6.66
CA GLU A 77 19.03 7.45 -5.73
C GLU A 77 17.57 7.18 -6.14
N VAL A 78 16.74 6.88 -5.14
CA VAL A 78 15.30 6.71 -5.30
C VAL A 78 14.57 7.70 -4.41
N ILE A 79 13.77 8.57 -5.02
CA ILE A 79 12.96 9.54 -4.28
C ILE A 79 11.76 8.81 -3.65
N VAL A 80 11.60 8.94 -2.34
CA VAL A 80 10.57 8.27 -1.53
C VAL A 80 9.83 9.28 -0.64
N PRO A 81 8.59 9.01 -0.20
CA PRO A 81 7.93 9.88 0.78
C PRO A 81 8.61 9.78 2.14
N SER A 82 8.72 10.88 2.87
CA SER A 82 9.31 10.92 4.21
C SER A 82 8.42 10.32 5.30
N ASN A 83 7.11 10.16 5.04
CA ASN A 83 6.08 9.72 5.99
C ASN A 83 5.45 8.35 5.66
N THR A 84 6.06 7.56 4.77
CA THR A 84 5.55 6.24 4.37
C THR A 84 5.86 5.14 5.39
N TYR A 85 5.33 3.94 5.16
CA TYR A 85 5.77 2.73 5.85
C TYR A 85 7.23 2.42 5.51
N ILE A 86 7.98 1.96 6.51
CA ILE A 86 9.41 1.71 6.38
C ILE A 86 9.77 0.72 5.25
N ALA A 87 8.86 -0.18 4.86
CA ALA A 87 9.08 -1.13 3.76
C ALA A 87 9.45 -0.44 2.43
N THR A 88 8.89 0.74 2.14
CA THR A 88 9.23 1.50 0.94
C THR A 88 10.71 1.87 0.92
N TRP A 89 11.26 2.30 2.07
CA TRP A 89 12.68 2.63 2.18
C TRP A 89 13.55 1.36 2.20
N LEU A 90 13.08 0.30 2.87
CA LEU A 90 13.79 -0.98 2.96
C LEU A 90 14.02 -1.55 1.56
N ALA A 91 13.03 -1.43 0.67
CA ALA A 91 13.16 -1.88 -0.72
C ALA A 91 14.32 -1.19 -1.45
N VAL A 92 14.44 0.14 -1.28
CA VAL A 92 15.52 0.94 -1.88
C VAL A 92 16.88 0.52 -1.34
N THR A 93 17.02 0.40 -0.03
CA THR A 93 18.30 -0.01 0.57
C THR A 93 18.64 -1.47 0.32
N ALA A 94 17.65 -2.35 0.13
CA ALA A 94 17.86 -3.76 -0.16
C ALA A 94 18.47 -3.98 -1.55
N VAL A 95 18.27 -3.04 -2.49
CA VAL A 95 18.96 -3.06 -3.79
C VAL A 95 20.29 -2.31 -3.77
N GLY A 96 20.68 -1.73 -2.64
CA GLY A 96 21.93 -0.97 -2.47
C GLY A 96 21.83 0.50 -2.89
N ALA A 97 20.66 0.96 -3.34
CA ALA A 97 20.40 2.35 -3.66
C ALA A 97 20.16 3.19 -2.40
N ARG A 98 20.22 4.52 -2.55
CA ARG A 98 19.99 5.46 -1.47
C ARG A 98 18.56 6.03 -1.53
N PRO A 99 17.75 5.91 -0.47
CA PRO A 99 16.46 6.61 -0.39
C PRO A 99 16.70 8.11 -0.20
N VAL A 100 16.02 8.93 -1.01
CA VAL A 100 16.01 10.40 -0.94
C VAL A 100 14.61 10.83 -0.51
N PRO A 101 14.41 11.18 0.77
CA PRO A 101 13.06 11.45 1.27
C PRO A 101 12.56 12.83 0.84
N VAL A 102 11.29 12.89 0.45
CA VAL A 102 10.57 14.13 0.13
C VAL A 102 9.30 14.20 0.97
N GLU A 103 9.06 15.39 1.53
CA GLU A 103 7.94 15.64 2.44
C GLU A 103 6.57 15.58 1.75
N PRO A 104 5.52 15.10 2.43
CA PRO A 104 4.19 15.00 1.86
C PRO A 104 3.48 16.36 1.79
N ASP A 105 2.39 16.39 1.02
CA ASP A 105 1.34 17.39 1.18
C ASP A 105 0.58 17.06 2.48
N PRO A 106 0.50 18.00 3.45
CA PRO A 106 -0.14 17.76 4.74
C PRO A 106 -1.66 17.50 4.66
N ALA A 107 -2.32 17.84 3.54
CA ALA A 107 -3.74 17.58 3.32
C ALA A 107 -4.01 16.14 2.83
N THR A 108 -3.12 15.60 1.99
CA THR A 108 -3.33 14.29 1.34
C THR A 108 -2.51 13.17 1.95
N TYR A 109 -1.46 13.51 2.72
CA TYR A 109 -0.46 12.61 3.29
C TYR A 109 0.40 11.88 2.25
N ASN A 110 0.21 12.16 0.97
CA ASN A 110 1.04 11.63 -0.11
C ASN A 110 2.18 12.61 -0.44
N ILE A 111 3.24 12.10 -1.06
CA ILE A 111 4.40 12.89 -1.49
C ILE A 111 3.96 14.14 -2.27
N ASP A 112 4.50 15.31 -1.91
CA ASP A 112 4.19 16.58 -2.55
C ASP A 112 4.95 16.71 -3.88
N PRO A 113 4.26 16.71 -5.05
CA PRO A 113 4.92 16.83 -6.34
C PRO A 113 5.76 18.12 -6.48
N ALA A 114 5.34 19.21 -5.84
CA ALA A 114 6.03 20.50 -5.93
C ALA A 114 7.41 20.48 -5.24
N ARG A 115 7.68 19.49 -4.37
CA ARG A 115 8.94 19.34 -3.66
C ARG A 115 9.92 18.35 -4.29
N ILE A 116 9.46 17.55 -5.25
CA ILE A 116 10.27 16.49 -5.86
C ILE A 116 11.42 17.09 -6.68
N ALA A 117 11.16 18.13 -7.47
CA ALA A 117 12.15 18.69 -8.40
C ALA A 117 13.46 19.10 -7.70
N ALA A 118 13.36 19.65 -6.48
CA ALA A 118 14.52 20.08 -5.69
C ALA A 118 15.35 18.91 -5.12
N ALA A 119 14.79 17.71 -5.08
CA ALA A 119 15.46 16.50 -4.60
C ALA A 119 16.12 15.68 -5.71
N ILE A 120 15.88 16.02 -6.98
CA ILE A 120 16.46 15.32 -8.12
C ILE A 120 17.95 15.67 -8.25
N THR A 121 18.77 14.64 -8.39
CA THR A 121 20.21 14.72 -8.64
C THR A 121 20.57 13.90 -9.89
N PRO A 122 21.82 13.99 -10.41
CA PRO A 122 22.28 13.10 -11.47
C PRO A 122 22.26 11.60 -11.10
N ALA A 123 22.19 11.25 -9.81
CA ALA A 123 22.07 9.87 -9.35
C ALA A 123 20.61 9.41 -9.23
N THR A 124 19.63 10.32 -9.32
CA THR A 124 18.22 9.95 -9.22
C THR A 124 17.81 9.11 -10.40
N LYS A 125 17.16 7.97 -10.11
CA LYS A 125 16.72 7.00 -11.13
C LYS A 125 15.23 6.69 -11.08
N VAL A 126 14.64 6.75 -9.88
CA VAL A 126 13.24 6.39 -9.66
C VAL A 126 12.55 7.42 -8.76
N LEU A 127 11.33 7.80 -9.15
CA LEU A 127 10.35 8.40 -8.25
C LEU A 127 9.43 7.30 -7.72
N LEU A 128 9.31 7.17 -6.40
CA LEU A 128 8.55 6.09 -5.77
C LEU A 128 7.39 6.66 -4.95
N PRO A 129 6.31 7.16 -5.57
CA PRO A 129 5.14 7.63 -4.85
C PRO A 129 4.44 6.47 -4.14
N VAL A 130 3.87 6.76 -2.96
CA VAL A 130 3.03 5.83 -2.20
C VAL A 130 1.60 6.34 -2.23
N HIS A 131 0.64 5.44 -2.39
CA HIS A 131 -0.80 5.76 -2.28
C HIS A 131 -1.28 5.50 -0.87
N LEU A 132 -0.85 6.37 0.05
CA LEU A 132 -0.97 6.17 1.47
C LEU A 132 -2.45 6.18 1.89
N TYR A 133 -2.79 5.29 2.82
CA TYR A 133 -4.14 5.11 3.39
C TYR A 133 -5.24 4.74 2.38
N GLY A 134 -4.86 4.42 1.14
CA GLY A 134 -5.77 4.07 0.06
C GLY A 134 -6.25 5.26 -0.77
N GLN A 135 -5.58 6.41 -0.66
CA GLN A 135 -5.78 7.57 -1.52
C GLN A 135 -4.61 7.67 -2.53
N PRO A 136 -4.88 7.82 -3.83
CA PRO A 136 -3.83 8.04 -4.82
C PRO A 136 -3.02 9.31 -4.58
N ALA A 137 -1.72 9.24 -4.87
CA ALA A 137 -0.88 10.42 -4.99
C ALA A 137 -1.29 11.23 -6.23
N ASP A 138 -0.88 12.50 -6.34
CA ASP A 138 -1.12 13.26 -7.55
C ASP A 138 -0.15 12.84 -8.66
N LEU A 139 -0.60 11.90 -9.50
CA LEU A 139 0.27 11.18 -10.43
C LEU A 139 0.67 11.99 -11.66
N ASP A 140 -0.22 12.81 -12.24
CA ASP A 140 0.10 13.57 -13.45
C ASP A 140 1.36 14.45 -13.33
N PRO A 141 1.53 15.28 -12.28
CA PRO A 141 2.76 16.07 -12.13
C PRO A 141 3.98 15.19 -11.87
N ILE A 142 3.84 14.09 -11.12
CA ILE A 142 4.95 13.15 -10.85
C ILE A 142 5.41 12.49 -12.15
N LEU A 143 4.47 12.00 -12.97
CA LEU A 143 4.74 11.37 -14.25
C LEU A 143 5.31 12.37 -15.27
N ALA A 144 4.85 13.62 -15.24
CA ALA A 144 5.40 14.68 -16.09
C ALA A 144 6.87 14.97 -15.75
N LEU A 145 7.16 15.15 -14.46
CA LEU A 145 8.52 15.39 -13.97
C LEU A 145 9.45 14.20 -14.26
N ALA A 146 8.96 12.96 -14.08
CA ALA A 146 9.73 11.77 -14.42
C ALA A 146 10.12 11.75 -15.91
N ARG A 147 9.19 12.07 -16.81
CA ARG A 147 9.48 12.14 -18.25
C ARG A 147 10.47 13.25 -18.59
N GLU A 148 10.35 14.42 -17.97
CA GLU A 148 11.27 15.54 -18.19
C GLU A 148 12.72 15.18 -17.83
N HIS A 149 12.91 14.42 -16.75
CA HIS A 149 14.22 14.04 -16.24
C HIS A 149 14.69 12.64 -16.66
N GLY A 150 13.92 11.91 -17.47
CA GLY A 150 14.24 10.53 -17.87
C GLY A 150 14.27 9.53 -16.71
N LEU A 151 13.45 9.75 -15.68
CA LEU A 151 13.32 8.89 -14.50
C LEU A 151 12.20 7.86 -14.68
N PHE A 152 12.30 6.74 -13.96
CA PHE A 152 11.20 5.78 -13.86
C PHE A 152 10.25 6.13 -12.72
N VAL A 153 9.01 5.63 -12.78
CA VAL A 153 8.04 5.73 -11.68
C VAL A 153 7.62 4.34 -11.20
N VAL A 154 7.88 4.06 -9.93
CA VAL A 154 7.44 2.83 -9.25
C VAL A 154 6.41 3.21 -8.19
N GLU A 155 5.14 2.85 -8.40
CA GLU A 155 4.08 3.16 -7.45
C GLU A 155 4.05 2.11 -6.31
N ASP A 156 4.06 2.54 -5.06
CA ASP A 156 3.69 1.71 -3.92
C ASP A 156 2.17 1.83 -3.69
N ALA A 157 1.44 0.86 -4.23
CA ALA A 157 -0.01 0.77 -4.15
C ALA A 157 -0.48 -0.26 -3.11
N ALA A 158 0.39 -0.66 -2.17
CA ALA A 158 0.09 -1.67 -1.16
C ALA A 158 -1.12 -1.33 -0.26
N GLN A 159 -1.61 -0.10 -0.28
CA GLN A 159 -2.78 0.36 0.47
C GLN A 159 -3.95 0.79 -0.44
N ALA A 160 -3.85 0.69 -1.76
CA ALA A 160 -4.74 1.37 -2.70
C ALA A 160 -5.47 0.44 -3.69
N HIS A 161 -5.71 -0.81 -3.32
CA HIS A 161 -6.42 -1.80 -4.16
C HIS A 161 -7.81 -1.29 -4.54
N GLY A 162 -7.97 -0.84 -5.79
CA GLY A 162 -9.21 -0.29 -6.33
C GLY A 162 -9.34 1.22 -6.31
N ALA A 163 -8.35 1.92 -5.78
CA ALA A 163 -8.35 3.38 -5.81
C ALA A 163 -8.29 3.86 -7.26
N ARG A 164 -8.86 5.03 -7.53
CA ARG A 164 -8.84 5.61 -8.88
C ARG A 164 -8.22 6.99 -8.87
N TYR A 165 -7.35 7.23 -9.82
CA TYR A 165 -6.80 8.54 -10.13
C TYR A 165 -7.50 9.05 -11.40
N LYS A 166 -8.22 10.17 -11.29
CA LYS A 166 -9.03 10.79 -12.35
C LYS A 166 -9.94 9.77 -13.05
N GLY A 167 -10.64 8.96 -12.24
CA GLY A 167 -11.57 7.92 -12.70
C GLY A 167 -10.93 6.60 -13.16
N ARG A 168 -9.60 6.56 -13.37
CA ARG A 168 -8.87 5.35 -13.79
C ARG A 168 -8.32 4.60 -12.58
N ARG A 169 -8.56 3.28 -12.49
CA ARG A 169 -8.00 2.44 -11.42
C ARG A 169 -6.47 2.48 -11.42
N ILE A 170 -5.88 2.53 -10.22
CA ILE A 170 -4.44 2.31 -10.04
C ILE A 170 -4.09 0.91 -10.53
N GLY A 171 -3.06 0.79 -11.36
CA GLY A 171 -2.75 -0.45 -12.08
C GLY A 171 -1.56 -0.37 -13.03
N GLY A 172 -1.39 0.75 -13.73
CA GLY A 172 -0.28 0.93 -14.67
C GLY A 172 -0.12 2.39 -15.08
N HIS A 173 -0.06 3.30 -14.10
CA HIS A 173 0.19 4.72 -14.36
C HIS A 173 1.68 4.99 -14.55
N GLY A 174 2.52 4.49 -13.65
CA GLY A 174 3.97 4.47 -13.76
C GLY A 174 4.50 3.26 -14.55
N ASP A 175 5.80 3.04 -14.46
CA ASP A 175 6.49 1.90 -15.07
C ASP A 175 6.09 0.59 -14.40
N VAL A 176 5.96 0.58 -13.08
CA VAL A 176 5.58 -0.59 -12.28
C VAL A 176 4.72 -0.14 -11.10
N VAL A 177 3.65 -0.87 -10.81
CA VAL A 177 2.82 -0.68 -9.61
C VAL A 177 2.97 -1.89 -8.70
N CYS A 178 3.30 -1.66 -7.43
CA CYS A 178 3.60 -2.71 -6.46
C CYS A 178 2.46 -2.87 -5.46
N TRP A 179 2.07 -4.13 -5.21
CA TRP A 179 0.91 -4.50 -4.42
C TRP A 179 1.31 -5.40 -3.25
N SER A 180 0.58 -5.28 -2.14
CA SER A 180 0.66 -6.18 -1.01
C SER A 180 -0.70 -6.83 -0.80
N PHE A 181 -0.71 -8.14 -0.70
CA PHE A 181 -1.86 -8.93 -0.29
C PHE A 181 -1.70 -9.43 1.15
N TYR A 182 -0.94 -8.72 1.98
CA TYR A 182 -0.90 -9.00 3.42
C TYR A 182 -2.32 -9.05 3.99
N PRO A 183 -2.65 -9.90 4.98
CA PRO A 183 -4.05 -10.18 5.34
C PRO A 183 -4.89 -8.95 5.69
N GLY A 184 -4.26 -7.91 6.27
CA GLY A 184 -4.93 -6.65 6.62
C GLY A 184 -5.17 -5.67 5.47
N LYS A 185 -4.73 -5.96 4.24
CA LYS A 185 -4.94 -5.06 3.08
C LYS A 185 -6.38 -5.13 2.57
N ASN A 186 -6.77 -4.14 1.77
CA ASN A 186 -8.12 -4.07 1.17
C ASN A 186 -8.46 -5.36 0.40
N LEU A 187 -7.47 -5.90 -0.31
CA LEU A 187 -7.48 -7.26 -0.82
C LEU A 187 -6.34 -8.04 -0.15
N GLY A 188 -6.65 -8.74 0.95
CA GLY A 188 -5.68 -9.56 1.68
C GLY A 188 -5.82 -11.06 1.40
N ALA A 189 -4.70 -11.77 1.35
CA ALA A 189 -4.62 -13.23 1.35
C ALA A 189 -4.79 -13.79 2.79
N LEU A 190 -4.57 -15.09 3.00
CA LEU A 190 -4.53 -15.72 4.33
C LEU A 190 -3.09 -15.87 4.87
N GLY A 191 -2.14 -15.20 4.24
CA GLY A 191 -0.74 -15.14 4.60
C GLY A 191 -0.09 -13.94 3.92
N ASP A 192 1.23 -13.96 3.79
CA ASP A 192 1.91 -12.99 2.93
C ASP A 192 1.60 -13.25 1.45
N GLY A 193 1.56 -12.15 0.70
CA GLY A 193 1.39 -12.16 -0.75
C GLY A 193 1.65 -10.76 -1.30
N GLY A 194 2.05 -10.67 -2.55
CA GLY A 194 2.19 -9.42 -3.27
C GLY A 194 2.08 -9.64 -4.76
N ALA A 195 2.14 -8.55 -5.52
CA ALA A 195 2.28 -8.60 -6.96
C ALA A 195 2.89 -7.31 -7.47
N VAL A 196 3.33 -7.34 -8.71
CA VAL A 196 3.49 -6.14 -9.53
C VAL A 196 2.46 -6.13 -10.65
N THR A 197 2.04 -4.95 -11.08
CA THR A 197 1.36 -4.75 -12.37
C THR A 197 2.13 -3.75 -13.22
N THR A 198 2.12 -3.93 -14.53
CA THR A 198 2.82 -3.06 -15.48
C THR A 198 2.23 -3.18 -16.88
N ASN A 199 2.40 -2.14 -17.69
CA ASN A 199 2.11 -2.16 -19.13
C ASN A 199 3.35 -2.54 -19.97
N ARG A 200 4.49 -2.79 -19.33
CA ARG A 200 5.76 -3.14 -19.98
C ARG A 200 6.02 -4.64 -19.90
N ALA A 201 5.86 -5.32 -21.03
CA ALA A 201 6.09 -6.77 -21.15
C ALA A 201 7.54 -7.15 -20.76
N ASP A 202 8.52 -6.33 -21.14
CA ASP A 202 9.92 -6.53 -20.79
C ASP A 202 10.15 -6.54 -19.28
N LEU A 203 9.52 -5.63 -18.54
CA LEU A 203 9.59 -5.59 -17.07
C LEU A 203 8.85 -6.77 -16.44
N ALA A 204 7.65 -7.11 -16.92
CA ALA A 204 6.90 -8.26 -16.44
C ALA A 204 7.71 -9.55 -16.56
N ASP A 205 8.34 -9.79 -17.71
CA ASP A 205 9.15 -10.98 -17.96
C ASP A 205 10.44 -11.00 -17.15
N ARG A 206 11.09 -9.84 -16.96
CA ARG A 206 12.26 -9.72 -16.09
C ARG A 206 11.90 -10.01 -14.64
N ILE A 207 10.76 -9.53 -14.14
CA ILE A 207 10.30 -9.80 -12.78
C ILE A 207 9.91 -11.28 -12.61
N ARG A 208 9.28 -11.91 -13.60
CA ARG A 208 9.00 -13.37 -13.59
C ARG A 208 10.28 -14.21 -13.48
N MET A 209 11.37 -13.78 -14.12
CA MET A 209 12.68 -14.42 -13.92
C MET A 209 13.20 -14.17 -12.52
N LEU A 210 13.30 -12.91 -12.12
CA LEU A 210 13.87 -12.51 -10.83
C LEU A 210 13.19 -13.22 -9.65
N ARG A 211 11.86 -13.38 -9.68
CA ARG A 211 11.09 -14.03 -8.62
C ARG A 211 11.36 -15.53 -8.47
N ASN A 212 11.91 -16.15 -9.50
CA ASN A 212 12.07 -17.59 -9.64
C ASN A 212 13.52 -17.95 -10.00
N TYR A 213 14.46 -17.57 -9.12
CA TYR A 213 15.89 -17.87 -9.24
C TYR A 213 16.56 -17.34 -10.51
N GLY A 214 15.95 -16.35 -11.19
CA GLY A 214 16.47 -15.80 -12.43
C GLY A 214 16.30 -16.75 -13.61
N SER A 215 15.22 -17.55 -13.58
CA SER A 215 15.01 -18.68 -14.48
C SER A 215 13.63 -18.64 -15.12
N ARG A 216 13.59 -18.73 -16.45
CA ARG A 216 12.36 -19.03 -17.23
C ARG A 216 12.18 -20.53 -17.46
N GLN A 217 13.30 -21.26 -17.50
CA GLN A 217 13.36 -22.68 -17.81
C GLN A 217 14.07 -23.44 -16.70
N LYS A 218 13.44 -24.53 -16.23
CA LYS A 218 13.98 -25.37 -15.16
C LYS A 218 15.46 -25.71 -15.39
N TYR A 219 16.28 -25.44 -14.38
CA TYR A 219 17.75 -25.63 -14.37
C TYR A 219 18.57 -24.70 -15.27
N VAL A 220 17.97 -23.65 -15.84
CA VAL A 220 18.66 -22.60 -16.58
C VAL A 220 18.45 -21.27 -15.86
N ASN A 221 19.53 -20.66 -15.38
CA ASN A 221 19.51 -19.40 -14.64
C ASN A 221 20.23 -18.31 -15.46
N GLU A 222 19.47 -17.36 -16.00
CA GLU A 222 19.96 -16.29 -16.89
C GLU A 222 20.47 -15.07 -16.10
N MET A 223 20.01 -14.92 -14.86
CA MET A 223 20.40 -13.83 -13.97
C MET A 223 20.35 -14.26 -12.51
N LEU A 224 20.91 -13.45 -11.62
CA LEU A 224 20.80 -13.68 -10.18
C LEU A 224 19.38 -13.33 -9.73
N GLY A 225 18.52 -14.32 -9.51
CA GLY A 225 17.18 -14.11 -8.94
C GLY A 225 17.10 -14.38 -7.43
N VAL A 226 15.87 -14.47 -6.95
CA VAL A 226 15.49 -14.84 -5.59
C VAL A 226 14.36 -15.87 -5.64
N ASN A 227 13.93 -16.35 -4.48
CA ASN A 227 12.68 -17.08 -4.35
C ASN A 227 11.65 -16.15 -3.70
N SER A 228 10.79 -15.53 -4.51
CA SER A 228 9.69 -14.70 -4.03
C SER A 228 8.46 -14.94 -4.88
N ARG A 229 7.61 -15.88 -4.48
CA ARG A 229 6.49 -16.33 -5.30
C ARG A 229 5.21 -16.24 -4.49
N LEU A 230 4.10 -15.98 -5.17
CA LEU A 230 2.78 -16.14 -4.59
C LEU A 230 2.40 -17.62 -4.63
N ASP A 231 2.00 -18.18 -3.49
CA ASP A 231 1.56 -19.57 -3.43
C ASP A 231 0.19 -19.75 -4.11
N PRO A 232 -0.07 -20.87 -4.81
CA PRO A 232 -1.36 -21.19 -5.41
C PRO A 232 -2.53 -21.14 -4.42
N VAL A 233 -2.32 -21.54 -3.16
CA VAL A 233 -3.35 -21.44 -2.11
C VAL A 233 -3.74 -19.98 -1.87
N GLN A 234 -2.76 -19.08 -1.79
CA GLN A 234 -3.02 -17.65 -1.58
C GLN A 234 -3.67 -17.03 -2.81
N ALA A 235 -3.20 -17.39 -4.02
CA ALA A 235 -3.81 -16.95 -5.27
C ALA A 235 -5.28 -17.39 -5.36
N ALA A 236 -5.59 -18.66 -5.08
CA ALA A 236 -6.96 -19.19 -5.07
C ALA A 236 -7.88 -18.41 -4.11
N VAL A 237 -7.40 -18.06 -2.92
CA VAL A 237 -8.15 -17.20 -1.97
C VAL A 237 -8.36 -15.80 -2.53
N LEU A 238 -7.33 -15.19 -3.10
CA LEU A 238 -7.41 -13.84 -3.65
C LEU A 238 -8.42 -13.75 -4.80
N ARG A 239 -8.48 -14.78 -5.66
CA ARG A 239 -9.47 -14.91 -6.73
C ARG A 239 -10.90 -14.95 -6.21
N VAL A 240 -11.15 -15.66 -5.11
CA VAL A 240 -12.47 -15.66 -4.44
C VAL A 240 -12.82 -14.27 -3.91
N LYS A 241 -11.85 -13.54 -3.35
CA LYS A 241 -12.10 -12.22 -2.73
C LYS A 241 -12.20 -11.09 -3.75
N LEU A 242 -11.56 -11.20 -4.91
CA LEU A 242 -11.44 -10.13 -5.91
C LEU A 242 -12.80 -9.59 -6.41
N PRO A 243 -13.81 -10.43 -6.76
CA PRO A 243 -15.12 -9.94 -7.17
C PRO A 243 -15.85 -9.08 -6.12
N HIS A 244 -15.56 -9.27 -4.83
CA HIS A 244 -16.19 -8.53 -3.73
C HIS A 244 -15.50 -7.20 -3.41
N LEU A 245 -14.34 -6.93 -4.01
CA LEU A 245 -13.50 -5.79 -3.61
C LEU A 245 -14.17 -4.43 -3.85
N GLU A 246 -14.96 -4.28 -4.93
CA GLU A 246 -15.69 -3.03 -5.22
C GLU A 246 -16.82 -2.80 -4.19
N GLU A 247 -17.57 -3.85 -3.82
CA GLU A 247 -18.60 -3.80 -2.77
C GLU A 247 -17.98 -3.43 -1.41
N TRP A 248 -16.90 -4.12 -1.03
CA TRP A 248 -16.15 -3.87 0.19
C TRP A 248 -15.59 -2.45 0.27
N THR A 249 -15.15 -1.92 -0.87
CA THR A 249 -14.72 -0.53 -1.02
C THR A 249 -15.88 0.43 -0.82
N GLY A 250 -17.05 0.14 -1.43
CA GLY A 250 -18.28 0.90 -1.21
C GLY A 250 -18.66 0.98 0.27
N HIS A 251 -18.57 -0.14 1.00
CA HIS A 251 -18.84 -0.16 2.43
C HIS A 251 -17.86 0.68 3.25
N ARG A 252 -16.55 0.60 2.94
CA ARG A 252 -15.54 1.48 3.56
C ARG A 252 -15.82 2.96 3.29
N ARG A 253 -16.25 3.32 2.07
CA ARG A 253 -16.66 4.70 1.74
C ARG A 253 -17.88 5.16 2.55
N ALA A 254 -18.85 4.28 2.79
CA ALA A 254 -20.01 4.60 3.62
C ALA A 254 -19.60 4.88 5.09
N ILE A 255 -18.67 4.08 5.64
CA ILE A 255 -18.10 4.32 6.97
C ILE A 255 -17.33 5.65 7.00
N ALA A 256 -16.49 5.91 6.00
CA ALA A 256 -15.71 7.16 5.91
C ALA A 256 -16.64 8.38 5.87
N ALA A 257 -17.72 8.34 5.08
CA ALA A 257 -18.72 9.39 5.04
C ALA A 257 -19.44 9.59 6.39
N ALA A 258 -19.71 8.50 7.12
CA ALA A 258 -20.28 8.58 8.46
C ALA A 258 -19.32 9.26 9.45
N TYR A 259 -18.02 8.93 9.40
CA TYR A 259 -17.01 9.62 10.19
C TYR A 259 -16.86 11.08 9.78
N ASP A 260 -16.81 11.39 8.48
CA ASP A 260 -16.72 12.76 7.97
C ASP A 260 -17.91 13.60 8.40
N ALA A 261 -19.10 13.04 8.51
CA ALA A 261 -20.27 13.76 9.01
C ALA A 261 -20.24 13.91 10.54
N GLY A 262 -19.94 12.82 11.25
CA GLY A 262 -20.01 12.76 12.71
C GLY A 262 -18.89 13.49 13.43
N LEU A 263 -17.72 13.65 12.80
CA LEU A 263 -16.51 14.11 13.48
C LEU A 263 -16.15 15.59 13.25
N ARG A 264 -16.89 16.33 12.41
CA ARG A 264 -16.54 17.73 12.02
C ARG A 264 -16.34 18.67 13.20
N ASN A 265 -17.08 18.47 14.29
CA ASN A 265 -17.10 19.36 15.45
C ASN A 265 -16.30 18.80 16.65
N HIS A 266 -15.40 17.85 16.41
CA HIS A 266 -14.60 17.20 17.46
C HIS A 266 -13.19 17.79 17.62
N GLY A 267 -12.86 18.88 16.92
CA GLY A 267 -11.53 19.50 16.99
C GLY A 267 -10.42 18.63 16.37
N LEU A 268 -10.81 17.67 15.52
CA LEU A 268 -9.91 16.80 14.78
C LEU A 268 -9.66 17.37 13.38
N VAL A 269 -8.47 17.16 12.83
CA VAL A 269 -8.27 17.30 11.38
C VAL A 269 -8.66 15.98 10.74
N LEU A 270 -9.66 16.04 9.87
CA LEU A 270 -10.18 14.87 9.15
C LEU A 270 -9.41 14.66 7.83
N PRO A 271 -9.39 13.43 7.27
CA PRO A 271 -8.86 13.19 5.94
C PRO A 271 -9.47 14.13 4.90
N HIS A 272 -8.64 14.67 4.01
CA HIS A 272 -9.10 15.42 2.85
C HIS A 272 -8.99 14.56 1.58
N VAL A 273 -10.08 14.49 0.82
CA VAL A 273 -10.13 13.83 -0.49
C VAL A 273 -10.03 14.89 -1.59
N PRO A 274 -8.94 14.91 -2.38
CA PRO A 274 -8.78 15.84 -3.48
C PRO A 274 -9.59 15.39 -4.70
N ASP A 275 -9.91 16.33 -5.61
CA ASP A 275 -10.80 16.11 -6.76
C ASP A 275 -10.32 15.05 -7.77
N TRP A 276 -9.02 14.71 -7.76
CA TRP A 276 -8.47 13.67 -8.63
C TRP A 276 -8.60 12.25 -8.06
N ALA A 277 -8.99 12.09 -6.79
CA ALA A 277 -8.88 10.83 -6.08
C ALA A 277 -10.23 10.20 -5.75
N ASP A 278 -10.38 8.92 -6.10
CA ASP A 278 -11.40 8.03 -5.53
C ASP A 278 -10.75 7.08 -4.52
N PRO A 279 -10.70 7.42 -3.23
CA PRO A 279 -10.03 6.61 -2.22
C PRO A 279 -10.77 5.30 -1.92
N VAL A 280 -10.00 4.31 -1.46
CA VAL A 280 -10.50 3.02 -0.98
C VAL A 280 -10.45 2.85 0.54
N TRP A 281 -9.97 3.88 1.24
CA TRP A 281 -9.98 3.95 2.70
C TRP A 281 -9.40 2.68 3.34
N HIS A 282 -8.17 2.34 2.99
CA HIS A 282 -7.43 1.29 3.72
C HIS A 282 -7.39 1.62 5.20
N LEU A 283 -7.15 2.90 5.48
CA LEU A 283 -7.16 3.50 6.81
C LEU A 283 -8.00 4.77 6.78
N TYR A 284 -8.75 5.03 7.84
CA TYR A 284 -9.35 6.33 8.11
C TYR A 284 -8.55 7.01 9.21
N VAL A 285 -7.81 8.06 8.86
CA VAL A 285 -6.76 8.64 9.71
C VAL A 285 -7.14 10.07 10.09
N VAL A 286 -7.42 10.28 11.37
CA VAL A 286 -7.60 11.63 11.92
C VAL A 286 -6.29 12.15 12.49
N ARG A 287 -6.13 13.46 12.60
CA ARG A 287 -5.03 14.08 13.36
C ARG A 287 -5.55 14.85 14.56
N SER A 288 -4.79 14.77 15.65
CA SER A 288 -5.03 15.51 16.88
C SER A 288 -3.70 15.87 17.53
N GLY A 289 -3.57 17.11 18.02
CA GLY A 289 -2.44 17.50 18.87
C GLY A 289 -2.42 16.76 20.23
N TRP A 290 -3.53 16.10 20.59
CA TRP A 290 -3.68 15.28 21.79
C TRP A 290 -3.89 13.80 21.44
N ARG A 291 -3.13 13.30 20.45
CA ARG A 291 -3.29 11.95 19.87
C ARG A 291 -3.25 10.82 20.91
N ASP A 292 -2.24 10.81 21.77
CA ASP A 292 -2.04 9.71 22.73
C ASP A 292 -3.17 9.65 23.76
N GLY A 293 -3.62 10.79 24.27
CA GLY A 293 -4.74 10.83 25.20
C GLY A 293 -6.07 10.48 24.54
N LEU A 294 -6.27 10.87 23.28
CA LEU A 294 -7.43 10.43 22.49
C LEU A 294 -7.44 8.91 22.31
N GLN A 295 -6.30 8.31 21.98
CA GLN A 295 -6.14 6.87 21.85
C GLN A 295 -6.41 6.14 23.17
N ALA A 296 -5.91 6.67 24.30
CA ALA A 296 -6.17 6.10 25.62
C ALA A 296 -7.67 6.10 25.95
N GLN A 297 -8.37 7.22 25.75
CA GLN A 297 -9.82 7.31 25.98
C GLN A 297 -10.64 6.34 25.11
N LEU A 298 -10.25 6.18 23.85
CA LEU A 298 -10.89 5.21 22.96
C LEU A 298 -10.69 3.78 23.44
N THR A 299 -9.47 3.46 23.89
CA THR A 299 -9.12 2.15 24.41
C THR A 299 -9.92 1.82 25.68
N GLU A 300 -10.07 2.77 26.61
CA GLU A 300 -10.92 2.63 27.80
C GLU A 300 -12.40 2.36 27.45
N ARG A 301 -12.87 2.90 26.32
CA ARG A 301 -14.22 2.66 25.78
C ARG A 301 -14.32 1.37 24.95
N GLY A 302 -13.25 0.58 24.90
CA GLY A 302 -13.18 -0.69 24.17
C GLY A 302 -13.16 -0.53 22.66
N ILE A 303 -12.59 0.56 22.14
CA ILE A 303 -12.44 0.84 20.71
C ILE A 303 -10.96 0.70 20.33
N GLY A 304 -10.67 -0.24 19.43
CA GLY A 304 -9.33 -0.46 18.91
C GLY A 304 -8.93 0.65 17.93
N THR A 305 -7.73 1.19 18.11
CA THR A 305 -7.10 2.13 17.16
C THR A 305 -5.66 1.72 16.93
N LEU A 306 -5.06 2.20 15.84
CA LEU A 306 -3.64 2.04 15.55
C LEU A 306 -3.03 3.36 15.09
N ILE A 307 -1.71 3.45 15.10
CA ILE A 307 -0.96 4.61 14.62
C ILE A 307 -0.15 4.17 13.39
N HIS A 308 -0.33 4.88 12.28
CA HIS A 308 0.36 4.62 11.02
C HIS A 308 1.06 5.91 10.53
N TYR A 309 2.27 6.22 10.97
CA TYR A 309 3.15 5.46 11.86
C TYR A 309 3.70 6.37 12.97
N PRO A 310 3.97 5.84 14.18
CA PRO A 310 4.37 6.68 15.32
C PRO A 310 5.80 7.22 15.22
N ILE A 311 6.63 6.61 14.37
CA ILE A 311 8.03 7.00 14.15
C ILE A 311 8.28 7.01 12.64
N PRO A 312 8.61 8.16 12.03
CA PRO A 312 8.88 8.25 10.60
C PRO A 312 10.20 7.53 10.24
N PRO A 313 10.36 7.00 9.01
CA PRO A 313 11.52 6.20 8.62
C PRO A 313 12.89 6.83 8.93
N HIS A 314 13.06 8.14 8.72
CA HIS A 314 14.32 8.84 8.99
C HIS A 314 14.74 8.84 10.48
N MET A 315 13.80 8.60 11.40
CA MET A 315 14.03 8.53 12.85
C MET A 315 14.16 7.10 13.37
N GLN A 316 13.97 6.10 12.51
CA GLN A 316 14.13 4.71 12.90
C GLN A 316 15.62 4.40 13.09
N GLU A 317 15.96 3.63 14.13
CA GLU A 317 17.34 3.21 14.40
C GLU A 317 17.98 2.50 13.20
N ALA A 318 17.17 1.75 12.45
CA ALA A 318 17.57 1.08 11.20
C ALA A 318 18.18 2.04 10.16
N TYR A 319 17.83 3.33 10.19
CA TYR A 319 18.33 4.36 9.27
C TYR A 319 19.25 5.39 9.93
N ALA A 320 19.69 5.18 11.17
CA ALA A 320 20.65 6.06 11.84
C ALA A 320 21.96 6.23 11.04
N GLY A 321 22.38 5.19 10.31
CA GLY A 321 23.56 5.21 9.43
C GLY A 321 23.48 6.20 8.26
N LEU A 322 22.27 6.61 7.84
CA LEU A 322 22.06 7.62 6.80
C LEU A 322 22.22 9.06 7.34
N ARG A 323 22.35 9.23 8.66
CA ARG A 323 22.67 10.50 9.35
C ARG A 323 21.76 11.67 8.98
N PHE A 324 20.48 11.41 8.71
CA PHE A 324 19.49 12.46 8.60
C PHE A 324 19.40 13.22 9.94
N GLN A 325 19.32 14.55 9.86
CA GLN A 325 19.04 15.34 11.05
C GLN A 325 17.61 15.05 11.50
N ALA A 326 17.38 14.98 12.82
CA ALA A 326 16.05 14.72 13.34
C ALA A 326 15.03 15.74 12.82
N GLU A 327 15.42 17.00 12.63
CA GLU A 327 14.52 18.06 12.15
C GLU A 327 14.43 18.18 10.62
N ALA A 328 15.05 17.27 9.85
CA ALA A 328 15.09 17.39 8.39
C ALA A 328 13.71 17.29 7.72
N PHE A 329 12.75 16.64 8.38
CA PHE A 329 11.45 16.25 7.82
C PHE A 329 10.31 16.63 8.79
N PRO A 330 10.01 17.93 8.94
CA PRO A 330 9.12 18.44 9.98
C PRO A 330 7.66 17.98 9.83
N LEU A 331 7.12 17.85 8.62
CA LEU A 331 5.76 17.35 8.40
C LEU A 331 5.68 15.86 8.67
N ALA A 332 6.66 15.04 8.27
CA ALA A 332 6.67 13.63 8.65
C ALA A 332 6.65 13.43 10.17
N ARG A 333 7.41 14.26 10.90
CA ARG A 333 7.41 14.28 12.37
C ARG A 333 6.09 14.72 12.96
N GLN A 334 5.54 15.82 12.45
CA GLN A 334 4.24 16.32 12.89
C GLN A 334 3.15 15.25 12.67
N LEU A 335 3.10 14.65 11.48
CA LEU A 335 2.15 13.59 11.16
C LEU A 335 2.31 12.40 12.11
N ALA A 336 3.54 11.93 12.34
CA ALA A 336 3.79 10.81 13.25
C ALA A 336 3.30 11.07 14.70
N ALA A 337 3.41 12.32 15.17
CA ALA A 337 2.94 12.75 16.48
C ALA A 337 1.40 12.86 16.56
N GLU A 338 0.73 13.18 15.45
CA GLU A 338 -0.68 13.57 15.46
C GLU A 338 -1.65 12.51 14.90
N VAL A 339 -1.20 11.60 14.03
CA VAL A 339 -2.10 10.65 13.34
C VAL A 339 -2.63 9.55 14.25
N LEU A 340 -3.91 9.22 14.08
CA LEU A 340 -4.59 8.07 14.70
C LEU A 340 -5.56 7.45 13.69
N SER A 341 -5.42 6.14 13.47
CA SER A 341 -6.31 5.37 12.61
C SER A 341 -7.49 4.83 13.41
N LEU A 342 -8.70 5.16 12.96
CA LEU A 342 -9.96 4.66 13.54
C LEU A 342 -10.35 3.31 12.94
N PRO A 343 -11.21 2.51 13.62
CA PRO A 343 -11.75 1.28 13.06
C PRO A 343 -12.33 1.48 11.66
N MET A 344 -11.86 0.68 10.71
CA MET A 344 -12.24 0.78 9.31
C MET A 344 -12.08 -0.60 8.66
N GLY A 345 -13.12 -1.10 8.01
CA GLY A 345 -13.09 -2.43 7.40
C GLY A 345 -14.34 -2.75 6.60
N PRO A 346 -14.28 -3.76 5.72
CA PRO A 346 -15.38 -4.08 4.81
C PRO A 346 -16.54 -4.79 5.51
N GLN A 347 -16.38 -5.21 6.76
CA GLN A 347 -17.44 -5.80 7.58
C GLN A 347 -17.69 -5.03 8.89
N LEU A 348 -17.13 -3.83 9.07
CA LEU A 348 -17.41 -3.01 10.25
C LEU A 348 -18.86 -2.48 10.16
N PRO A 349 -19.77 -2.81 11.10
CA PRO A 349 -21.13 -2.30 11.04
C PRO A 349 -21.19 -0.77 11.12
N LEU A 350 -22.08 -0.11 10.36
CA LEU A 350 -22.28 1.34 10.47
C LEU A 350 -22.70 1.78 11.88
N ALA A 351 -23.41 0.92 12.61
CA ALA A 351 -23.74 1.15 14.03
C ALA A 351 -22.48 1.24 14.91
N ASP A 352 -21.44 0.45 14.62
CA ASP A 352 -20.17 0.54 15.33
C ASP A 352 -19.38 1.80 14.96
N ALA A 353 -19.43 2.25 13.70
CA ALA A 353 -18.91 3.57 13.33
C ALA A 353 -19.62 4.70 14.12
N GLY A 354 -20.95 4.61 14.27
CA GLY A 354 -21.72 5.51 15.13
C GLY A 354 -21.29 5.49 16.60
N ARG A 355 -20.95 4.32 17.14
CA ARG A 355 -20.41 4.18 18.50
C ARG A 355 -19.01 4.79 18.64
N VAL A 356 -18.15 4.66 17.62
CA VAL A 356 -16.85 5.33 17.58
C VAL A 356 -17.02 6.85 17.57
N ILE A 357 -17.94 7.39 16.77
CA ILE A 357 -18.27 8.82 16.74
C ILE A 357 -18.76 9.29 18.12
N ALA A 358 -19.73 8.58 18.71
CA ALA A 358 -20.26 8.92 20.04
C ALA A 358 -19.19 8.84 21.15
N ALA A 359 -18.18 7.99 20.95
CA ALA A 359 -17.05 7.87 21.85
C ALA A 359 -15.99 8.96 21.70
N MET A 360 -16.07 9.83 20.68
CA MET A 360 -15.11 10.92 20.55
C MET A 360 -15.36 12.01 21.60
N PRO A 361 -14.31 12.56 22.23
CA PRO A 361 -14.45 13.74 23.08
C PRO A 361 -14.96 14.91 22.23
N ARG A 362 -15.91 15.69 22.75
CA ARG A 362 -16.30 16.95 22.10
C ARG A 362 -15.15 17.94 22.26
N ALA A 363 -14.96 18.81 21.26
CA ALA A 363 -14.04 19.92 21.40
C ALA A 363 -14.42 20.71 22.67
N VAL A 364 -13.49 20.87 23.60
CA VAL A 364 -13.65 21.82 24.70
C VAL A 364 -13.45 23.19 24.06
N ALA A 365 -14.48 24.04 24.13
CA ALA A 365 -14.48 25.39 23.56
C ALA A 365 -13.38 26.27 24.16
#